data_AF-A0A7C7UF56-F1
#
_entry.id   AF-A0A7C7UF56-F1
#
_cell.length_a   1.000
_cell.length_b   1.000
_cell.length_c   1.000
_cell.angle_alpha   90.00
_cell.angle_beta   90.00
_cell.angle_gamma   90.00
#
_symmetry.space_group_name_H-M   'P 1'
#
loop_
_entity.id
_entity.type
_entity.pdbx_description
1 polymer ?
#
loop_
_entity_poly.entity_id
_entity_poly.type
_entity_poly.pdbx_seq_one_letter_code
_entity_poly.pdbx_strand_id
1 'polypeptide(L)'
;MKDKHAVIWTRAGGSPVKMGDLLVTTAETRFSYSEEFLASGNPAGLSLLASPALYGEQPVVYPARDQIPLFPRLMSMLPGHGPHNIQRRIYTRILEKRPNPPAPGLETDWEILLLAGHNGIGHLDVFRDDRAAQAAYARHPESQLSPGTRHALWESVRHELRNEVDDVGAELLARLIGPTPSVGGMIPKLLVAIPDAPEWDGRFAPPGTPNMDDRPCTEVVLKIEPMEYRGVLTLEAFCLDLHHRLGFEVPRHWLRIIDGMTVLAVERFDRTPERRPVPLESLFSVFAVGDRYFQETADVDLAEVGHRITRLGQVCNLDVGATLHALYRRFLLAFFTGNGDQHLENLSSFG
;
A
#
# COMPACT_ATOMS: atom_id res chain seq x y z
N MET A 1 -8.49 8.48 25.92
CA MET A 1 -8.67 8.47 24.45
C MET A 1 -10.09 8.04 24.16
N LYS A 2 -10.78 8.59 23.16
CA LYS A 2 -12.11 8.08 22.77
C LYS A 2 -11.94 6.86 21.86
N ASP A 3 -12.85 5.92 22.01
CA ASP A 3 -12.99 4.79 21.10
C ASP A 3 -13.17 5.29 19.67
N LYS A 4 -12.46 4.64 18.75
CA LYS A 4 -12.40 5.00 17.34
C LYS A 4 -13.20 3.99 16.53
N HIS A 5 -14.07 4.50 15.67
CA HIS A 5 -14.91 3.68 14.80
C HIS A 5 -14.63 4.00 13.34
N ALA A 6 -14.56 2.95 12.53
CA ALA A 6 -14.45 3.01 11.08
C ALA A 6 -15.13 1.78 10.47
N VAL A 7 -15.23 1.78 9.14
CA VAL A 7 -15.71 0.64 8.37
C VAL A 7 -14.65 0.23 7.35
N ILE A 8 -14.56 -1.07 7.09
CA ILE A 8 -13.69 -1.60 6.04
C ILE A 8 -14.57 -2.10 4.90
N TRP A 9 -14.22 -1.69 3.70
CA TRP A 9 -14.88 -2.07 2.46
C TRP A 9 -13.85 -2.73 1.53
N THR A 10 -14.36 -3.49 0.56
CA THR A 10 -13.51 -4.06 -0.49
C THR A 10 -14.25 -4.17 -1.82
N ARG A 11 -13.47 -4.24 -2.90
CA ARG A 11 -13.93 -4.52 -4.27
C ARG A 11 -13.33 -5.81 -4.86
N ALA A 12 -12.65 -6.64 -4.07
CA ALA A 12 -12.00 -7.85 -4.58
C ALA A 12 -12.99 -8.81 -5.26
N GLY A 13 -14.23 -8.90 -4.77
CA GLY A 13 -15.32 -9.68 -5.38
C GLY A 13 -15.97 -9.04 -6.63
N GLY A 14 -15.46 -7.90 -7.10
CA GLY A 14 -15.99 -7.16 -8.26
C GLY A 14 -16.77 -5.90 -7.84
N SER A 15 -17.89 -6.07 -7.14
CA SER A 15 -18.67 -4.93 -6.61
C SER A 15 -18.16 -4.48 -5.24
N PRO A 16 -18.22 -3.17 -4.92
CA PRO A 16 -17.93 -2.69 -3.57
C PRO A 16 -18.91 -3.25 -2.54
N VAL A 17 -18.39 -3.80 -1.45
CA VAL A 17 -19.17 -4.34 -0.34
C VAL A 17 -18.53 -3.94 0.99
N LYS A 18 -19.36 -3.67 2.00
CA LYS A 18 -18.91 -3.47 3.38
C LYS A 18 -18.40 -4.80 3.92
N MET A 19 -17.09 -4.91 4.15
CA MET A 19 -16.49 -6.09 4.75
C MET A 19 -16.86 -6.20 6.23
N GLY A 20 -16.82 -5.08 6.96
CA GLY A 20 -17.11 -5.10 8.39
C GLY A 20 -16.87 -3.79 9.11
N ASP A 21 -17.08 -3.82 10.41
CA ASP A 21 -16.92 -2.69 11.33
C ASP A 21 -15.61 -2.82 12.11
N LEU A 22 -14.92 -1.70 12.26
CA LEU A 22 -13.64 -1.58 12.95
C LEU A 22 -13.81 -0.71 14.20
N LEU A 23 -13.40 -1.24 15.35
CA LEU A 23 -13.32 -0.54 16.63
C LEU A 23 -11.87 -0.55 17.11
N VAL A 24 -11.32 0.62 17.41
CA VAL A 24 -9.98 0.78 17.98
C VAL A 24 -10.06 1.48 19.32
N THR A 25 -9.45 0.88 20.32
CA THR A 25 -9.27 1.45 21.66
C THR A 25 -7.78 1.61 21.95
N THR A 26 -7.42 2.08 23.15
CA THR A 26 -6.01 2.08 23.59
C THR A 26 -5.46 0.69 23.88
N ALA A 27 -6.32 -0.33 24.02
CA ALA A 27 -5.93 -1.67 24.42
C ALA A 27 -5.98 -2.68 23.26
N GLU A 28 -6.85 -2.46 22.28
CA GLU A 28 -7.07 -3.42 21.19
C GLU A 28 -7.67 -2.79 19.93
N THR A 29 -7.45 -3.48 18.82
CA THR A 29 -8.24 -3.37 17.60
C THR A 29 -9.20 -4.55 17.52
N ARG A 30 -10.48 -4.27 17.25
CA ARG A 30 -11.52 -5.25 17.03
C ARG A 30 -12.17 -5.05 15.66
N PHE A 31 -12.26 -6.11 14.88
CA PHE A 31 -12.92 -6.11 13.58
C PHE A 31 -13.99 -7.19 13.53
N SER A 32 -15.19 -6.85 13.05
CA SER A 32 -16.30 -7.81 12.90
C SER A 32 -16.79 -7.80 11.47
N TYR A 33 -16.87 -8.98 10.84
CA TYR A 33 -17.42 -9.12 9.50
C TYR A 33 -18.91 -8.77 9.49
N SER A 34 -19.38 -8.14 8.41
CA SER A 34 -20.80 -7.93 8.20
C SER A 34 -21.49 -9.22 7.75
N GLU A 35 -22.75 -9.43 8.15
CA GLU A 35 -23.55 -10.58 7.70
C GLU A 35 -23.63 -10.66 6.16
N GLU A 36 -23.79 -9.50 5.51
CA GLU A 36 -23.81 -9.40 4.04
C GLU A 36 -22.49 -9.87 3.41
N PHE A 37 -21.36 -9.51 4.00
CA PHE A 37 -20.06 -9.96 3.51
C PHE A 37 -19.88 -11.47 3.66
N LEU A 38 -20.23 -12.02 4.82
CA LEU A 38 -20.18 -13.46 5.06
C LEU A 38 -21.09 -14.23 4.09
N ALA A 39 -22.29 -13.72 3.84
CA ALA A 39 -23.25 -14.29 2.89
C ALA A 39 -22.78 -14.21 1.43
N SER A 40 -21.92 -13.23 1.08
CA SER A 40 -21.37 -13.10 -0.27
C SER A 40 -20.42 -14.25 -0.65
N GLY A 41 -19.90 -14.99 0.33
CA GLY A 41 -18.91 -16.06 0.12
C GLY A 41 -17.55 -15.57 -0.37
N ASN A 42 -17.27 -14.26 -0.32
CA ASN A 42 -15.98 -13.71 -0.69
C ASN A 42 -14.89 -14.20 0.29
N PRO A 43 -13.85 -14.93 -0.19
CA PRO A 43 -12.82 -15.46 0.70
C PRO A 43 -11.83 -14.39 1.18
N ALA A 44 -11.75 -13.25 0.50
CA ALA A 44 -10.79 -12.19 0.78
C ALA A 44 -11.13 -11.47 2.09
N GLY A 45 -10.40 -11.78 3.15
CA GLY A 45 -10.62 -11.22 4.49
C GLY A 45 -9.78 -10.00 4.83
N LEU A 46 -9.90 -9.57 6.10
CA LEU A 46 -9.05 -8.54 6.68
C LEU A 46 -7.55 -8.88 6.53
N SER A 47 -7.18 -10.14 6.74
CA SER A 47 -5.81 -10.64 6.62
C SER A 47 -5.86 -12.14 6.32
N LEU A 48 -4.77 -12.70 5.81
CA LEU A 48 -4.61 -14.13 5.59
C LEU A 48 -4.96 -14.96 6.83
N LEU A 49 -4.53 -14.49 8.01
CA LEU A 49 -4.80 -15.16 9.31
C LEU A 49 -6.06 -14.66 10.01
N ALA A 50 -6.83 -13.79 9.36
CA ALA A 50 -8.06 -13.23 9.88
C ALA A 50 -9.19 -13.33 8.85
N SER A 51 -9.29 -14.46 8.14
CA SER A 51 -10.25 -14.65 7.03
C SER A 51 -11.69 -14.89 7.52
N PRO A 52 -12.70 -14.69 6.65
CA PRO A 52 -14.10 -14.96 6.98
C PRO A 52 -14.35 -16.43 7.32
N ALA A 53 -13.64 -17.35 6.67
CA ALA A 53 -13.76 -18.78 6.92
C ALA A 53 -13.26 -19.19 8.32
N LEU A 54 -12.31 -18.43 8.88
CA LEU A 54 -11.75 -18.70 10.20
C LEU A 54 -12.59 -18.08 11.32
N TYR A 55 -13.13 -16.87 11.11
CA TYR A 55 -13.78 -16.10 12.15
C TYR A 55 -15.31 -16.08 12.06
N GLY A 56 -15.88 -16.11 10.85
CA GLY A 56 -17.32 -15.96 10.65
C GLY A 56 -17.84 -14.69 11.34
N GLU A 57 -18.85 -14.86 12.19
CA GLU A 57 -19.45 -13.78 13.00
C GLU A 57 -18.60 -13.39 14.23
N GLN A 58 -17.59 -14.19 14.60
CA GLN A 58 -16.74 -13.87 15.74
C GLN A 58 -15.83 -12.69 15.40
N PRO A 59 -15.65 -11.73 16.34
CA PRO A 59 -14.75 -10.61 16.10
C PRO A 59 -13.29 -11.08 16.05
N VAL A 60 -12.54 -10.54 15.10
CA VAL A 60 -11.08 -10.55 15.10
C VAL A 60 -10.62 -9.54 16.16
N VAL A 61 -9.86 -9.99 17.15
CA VAL A 61 -9.33 -9.14 18.22
C VAL A 61 -7.81 -9.18 18.20
N TYR A 62 -7.20 -8.00 18.18
CA TYR A 62 -5.75 -7.84 18.24
C TYR A 62 -5.37 -6.87 19.37
N PRO A 63 -4.59 -7.30 20.37
CA PRO A 63 -4.14 -6.41 21.44
C PRO A 63 -3.14 -5.39 20.90
N ALA A 64 -3.35 -4.11 21.23
CA ALA A 64 -2.44 -3.03 20.89
C ALA A 64 -1.08 -3.26 21.59
N ARG A 65 0.01 -2.99 20.87
CA ARG A 65 1.39 -3.13 21.34
C ARG A 65 2.13 -1.82 21.12
N ASP A 66 3.23 -1.60 21.84
CA ASP A 66 3.97 -0.34 21.81
C ASP A 66 4.41 0.05 20.38
N GLN A 67 4.92 -0.90 19.60
CA GLN A 67 5.37 -0.65 18.22
C GLN A 67 4.29 -0.95 17.16
N ILE A 68 3.27 -1.72 17.53
CA ILE A 68 2.17 -2.14 16.64
C ILE A 68 0.84 -1.83 17.33
N PRO A 69 0.43 -0.53 17.38
CA PRO A 69 -0.75 -0.11 18.13
C PRO A 69 -2.09 -0.44 17.45
N LEU A 70 -2.06 -0.74 16.14
CA LEU A 70 -3.22 -1.17 15.36
C LEU A 70 -3.02 -2.60 14.87
N PHE A 71 -4.11 -3.25 14.41
CA PHE A 71 -4.01 -4.52 13.71
C PHE A 71 -2.92 -4.44 12.60
N PRO A 72 -1.97 -5.39 12.49
CA PRO A 72 -0.78 -5.25 11.65
C PRO A 72 -1.07 -4.92 10.18
N ARG A 73 -2.16 -5.47 9.65
CA ARG A 73 -2.61 -5.14 8.29
C ARG A 73 -2.89 -3.65 8.11
N LEU A 74 -3.53 -3.01 9.09
CA LEU A 74 -3.83 -1.59 9.05
C LEU A 74 -2.56 -0.76 9.22
N MET A 75 -1.61 -1.22 10.03
CA MET A 75 -0.28 -0.58 10.13
C MET A 75 0.43 -0.57 8.77
N SER A 76 0.35 -1.67 8.01
CA SER A 76 0.95 -1.71 6.67
C SER A 76 0.32 -0.72 5.69
N MET A 77 -0.87 -0.18 5.95
CA MET A 77 -1.52 0.81 5.08
C MET A 77 -1.06 2.25 5.38
N LEU A 78 -0.28 2.46 6.43
CA LEU A 78 0.18 3.77 6.85
C LEU A 78 1.57 4.09 6.27
N PRO A 79 1.83 5.37 5.96
CA PRO A 79 3.17 5.80 5.65
C PRO A 79 4.04 5.79 6.92
N GLY A 80 5.25 5.26 6.82
CA GLY A 80 6.20 5.15 7.91
C GLY A 80 6.58 6.49 8.55
N HIS A 81 7.01 6.42 9.81
CA HIS A 81 7.17 7.60 10.69
C HIS A 81 8.46 8.39 10.44
N GLY A 82 9.25 8.02 9.43
CA GLY A 82 10.51 8.68 9.11
C GLY A 82 10.32 10.18 8.82
N PRO A 83 11.19 11.07 9.33
CA PRO A 83 11.04 12.52 9.17
C PRO A 83 11.12 12.98 7.71
N HIS A 84 11.76 12.18 6.84
CA HIS A 84 11.86 12.42 5.40
C HIS A 84 10.75 11.74 4.58
N ASN A 85 9.78 11.10 5.24
CA ASN A 85 8.66 10.50 4.55
C ASN A 85 7.71 11.59 4.03
N ILE A 86 7.81 11.89 2.74
CA ILE A 86 7.02 12.94 2.08
C ILE A 86 5.52 12.68 2.19
N GLN A 87 5.10 11.43 2.07
CA GLN A 87 3.69 11.07 2.12
C GLN A 87 3.10 11.40 3.49
N ARG A 88 3.77 10.98 4.56
CA ARG A 88 3.38 11.30 5.94
C ARG A 88 3.41 12.81 6.18
N ARG A 89 4.43 13.52 5.70
CA ARG A 89 4.52 14.99 5.82
C ARG A 89 3.32 15.69 5.17
N ILE A 90 2.95 15.30 3.96
CA ILE A 90 1.81 15.87 3.23
C ILE A 90 0.51 15.61 4.00
N TYR A 91 0.29 14.38 4.46
CA TYR A 91 -0.91 14.08 5.25
C TYR A 91 -0.96 14.85 6.56
N THR A 92 0.13 14.90 7.31
CA THR A 92 0.19 15.68 8.55
C THR A 92 -0.11 17.16 8.32
N ARG A 93 0.45 17.78 7.27
CA ARG A 93 0.16 19.18 6.90
C ARG A 93 -1.32 19.42 6.62
N ILE A 94 -1.99 18.49 5.94
CA ILE A 94 -3.43 18.57 5.68
C ILE A 94 -4.22 18.47 6.99
N LEU A 95 -3.80 17.59 7.89
CA LEU A 95 -4.44 17.41 9.19
C LEU A 95 -4.23 18.63 10.12
N GLU A 96 -3.06 19.26 10.07
CA GLU A 96 -2.70 20.47 10.83
C GLU A 96 -3.57 21.68 10.48
N LYS A 97 -4.07 21.77 9.23
CA LYS A 97 -4.97 22.84 8.77
C LYS A 97 -6.40 22.70 9.27
N ARG A 98 -6.77 21.57 9.88
CA ARG A 98 -8.13 21.36 10.40
C ARG A 98 -8.37 22.19 11.66
N PRO A 99 -9.61 22.61 11.97
CA PRO A 99 -9.92 23.36 13.19
C PRO A 99 -9.48 22.68 14.49
N ASN A 100 -9.48 21.34 14.51
CA ASN A 100 -9.03 20.51 15.61
C ASN A 100 -8.06 19.44 15.06
N PRO A 101 -6.76 19.75 14.94
CA PRO A 101 -5.79 18.79 14.44
C PRO A 101 -5.62 17.63 15.43
N PRO A 102 -5.37 16.40 14.94
CA PRO A 102 -5.15 15.25 15.82
C PRO A 102 -3.84 15.40 16.61
N ALA A 103 -3.80 14.81 17.81
CA ALA A 103 -2.57 14.75 18.58
C ALA A 103 -1.51 13.86 17.88
N PRO A 104 -0.20 14.08 18.11
CA PRO A 104 0.84 13.19 17.61
C PRO A 104 0.66 11.74 18.07
N GLY A 105 1.15 10.79 17.28
CA GLY A 105 1.03 9.34 17.52
C GLY A 105 -0.26 8.76 16.94
N LEU A 106 -0.90 7.84 17.67
CA LEU A 106 -2.05 7.05 17.20
C LEU A 106 -3.23 7.90 16.68
N GLU A 107 -3.48 9.08 17.25
CA GLU A 107 -4.54 9.98 16.74
C GLU A 107 -4.23 10.48 15.33
N THR A 108 -2.98 10.86 15.07
CA THR A 108 -2.52 11.26 13.74
C THR A 108 -2.60 10.07 12.79
N ASP A 109 -2.07 8.92 13.19
CA ASP A 109 -2.04 7.71 12.34
C ASP A 109 -3.46 7.24 11.98
N TRP A 110 -4.39 7.30 12.95
CA TRP A 110 -5.80 7.04 12.70
C TRP A 110 -6.41 7.99 11.67
N GLU A 111 -6.18 9.29 11.80
CA GLU A 111 -6.72 10.27 10.86
C GLU A 111 -6.05 10.19 9.48
N ILE A 112 -4.78 9.77 9.39
CA ILE A 112 -4.13 9.42 8.13
C ILE A 112 -4.80 8.20 7.51
N LEU A 113 -5.07 7.15 8.29
CA LEU A 113 -5.76 5.95 7.80
C LEU A 113 -7.14 6.30 7.24
N LEU A 114 -7.91 7.16 7.90
CA LEU A 114 -9.23 7.58 7.40
C LEU A 114 -9.16 8.51 6.18
N LEU A 115 -8.09 9.29 6.05
CA LEU A 115 -7.89 10.21 4.93
C LEU A 115 -7.39 9.49 3.68
N ALA A 116 -6.46 8.55 3.87
CA ALA A 116 -5.71 7.94 2.79
C ALA A 116 -6.06 6.48 2.57
N GLY A 117 -6.57 5.73 3.56
CA GLY A 117 -6.72 4.26 3.63
C GLY A 117 -7.60 3.54 2.60
N HIS A 118 -7.92 4.17 1.47
CA HIS A 118 -8.63 3.64 0.31
C HIS A 118 -7.80 3.63 -1.00
N ASN A 119 -7.96 2.61 -1.83
CA ASN A 119 -7.27 2.34 -3.11
C ASN A 119 -5.75 2.06 -2.99
N GLY A 120 -5.35 1.53 -1.85
CA GLY A 120 -3.96 1.15 -1.55
C GLY A 120 -3.49 -0.13 -2.17
N ILE A 121 -2.32 -0.55 -1.72
CA ILE A 121 -1.80 -1.89 -2.01
C ILE A 121 -2.70 -2.96 -1.39
N GLY A 122 -3.05 -3.95 -2.18
CA GLY A 122 -4.07 -4.95 -1.86
C GLY A 122 -5.48 -4.42 -2.11
N HIS A 123 -6.41 -4.82 -1.24
CA HIS A 123 -7.85 -4.75 -1.50
C HIS A 123 -8.71 -4.10 -0.42
N LEU A 124 -8.09 -3.64 0.68
CA LEU A 124 -8.82 -3.04 1.78
C LEU A 124 -8.95 -1.53 1.56
N ASP A 125 -10.17 -1.04 1.77
CA ASP A 125 -10.46 0.38 1.83
C ASP A 125 -11.06 0.71 3.21
N VAL A 126 -10.43 1.63 3.94
CA VAL A 126 -10.86 2.06 5.28
C VAL A 126 -11.55 3.41 5.19
N PHE A 127 -12.76 3.51 5.73
CA PHE A 127 -13.55 4.73 5.74
C PHE A 127 -14.07 5.07 7.13
N ARG A 128 -14.37 6.35 7.35
CA ARG A 128 -14.94 6.81 8.63
C ARG A 128 -16.29 6.16 8.93
N ASP A 129 -17.12 6.01 7.89
CA ASP A 129 -18.45 5.41 7.96
C ASP A 129 -18.90 4.95 6.56
N ASP A 130 -20.05 4.27 6.50
CA ASP A 130 -20.62 3.74 5.26
C ASP A 130 -21.00 4.82 4.26
N ARG A 131 -21.35 6.03 4.71
CA ARG A 131 -21.68 7.15 3.80
C ARG A 131 -20.43 7.63 3.08
N ALA A 132 -19.31 7.74 3.79
CA ALA A 132 -18.02 8.08 3.21
C ALA A 132 -17.56 7.02 2.19
N ALA A 133 -17.75 5.74 2.49
CA ALA A 133 -17.44 4.64 1.57
C ALA A 133 -18.28 4.71 0.28
N GLN A 134 -19.61 4.83 0.42
CA GLN A 134 -20.53 4.96 -0.72
C GLN A 134 -20.20 6.18 -1.59
N ALA A 135 -19.94 7.33 -0.96
CA ALA A 135 -19.55 8.54 -1.68
C ALA A 135 -18.19 8.42 -2.38
N ALA A 136 -17.27 7.61 -1.85
CA ALA A 136 -16.00 7.32 -2.52
C ALA A 136 -16.21 6.42 -3.75
N TYR A 137 -17.00 5.35 -3.65
CA TYR A 137 -17.24 4.44 -4.77
C TYR A 137 -18.18 4.99 -5.85
N ALA A 138 -19.08 5.91 -5.48
CA ALA A 138 -19.95 6.60 -6.44
C ALA A 138 -19.20 7.65 -7.27
N ARG A 139 -18.00 8.09 -6.84
CA ARG A 139 -17.19 9.02 -7.61
C ARG A 139 -16.55 8.31 -8.80
N HIS A 140 -16.86 8.79 -9.99
CA HIS A 140 -16.12 8.40 -11.19
C HIS A 140 -14.75 9.09 -11.17
N PRO A 141 -13.64 8.37 -11.41
CA PRO A 141 -12.35 9.00 -11.59
C PRO A 141 -12.44 10.01 -12.74
N GLU A 142 -11.97 11.23 -12.52
CA GLU A 142 -11.78 12.17 -13.63
C GLU A 142 -10.83 11.51 -14.62
N SER A 143 -11.27 11.41 -15.87
CA SER A 143 -10.55 10.68 -16.91
C SER A 143 -9.17 11.29 -17.20
N GLN A 144 -8.97 12.60 -16.96
CA GLN A 144 -7.72 13.28 -17.28
C GLN A 144 -7.44 14.47 -16.37
N LEU A 145 -6.18 14.58 -15.92
CA LEU A 145 -5.66 15.83 -15.38
C LEU A 145 -5.26 16.75 -16.53
N SER A 146 -5.70 18.01 -16.48
CA SER A 146 -5.28 19.00 -17.47
C SER A 146 -3.75 19.15 -17.48
N PRO A 147 -3.10 19.52 -18.60
CA PRO A 147 -1.66 19.76 -18.64
C PRO A 147 -1.19 20.76 -17.57
N GLY A 148 -1.95 21.82 -17.32
CA GLY A 148 -1.65 22.80 -16.26
C GLY A 148 -1.72 22.20 -14.86
N THR A 149 -2.71 21.33 -14.61
CA THR A 149 -2.84 20.60 -13.34
C THR A 149 -1.68 19.63 -13.12
N ARG A 150 -1.22 18.94 -14.16
CA ARG A 150 -0.06 18.02 -14.08
C ARG A 150 1.24 18.76 -13.78
N HIS A 151 1.47 19.89 -14.45
CA HIS A 151 2.65 20.71 -14.18
C HIS A 151 2.63 21.25 -12.74
N ALA A 152 1.51 21.82 -12.30
CA ALA A 152 1.35 22.31 -10.93
C ALA A 152 1.62 21.21 -9.89
N LEU A 153 1.12 20.00 -10.14
CA LEU A 153 1.37 18.85 -9.28
C LEU A 153 2.85 18.47 -9.24
N TRP A 154 3.54 18.45 -10.38
CA TRP A 154 4.98 18.17 -10.40
C TRP A 154 5.79 19.24 -9.67
N GLU A 155 5.41 20.52 -9.79
CA GLU A 155 6.00 21.58 -8.99
C GLU A 155 5.75 21.36 -7.50
N SER A 156 4.53 20.99 -7.08
CA SER A 156 4.24 20.68 -5.68
C SER A 156 5.05 19.47 -5.17
N VAL A 157 5.17 18.39 -5.96
CA VAL A 157 6.06 17.25 -5.62
C VAL A 157 7.50 17.71 -5.46
N ARG A 158 7.99 18.56 -6.39
CA ARG A 158 9.36 19.07 -6.37
C ARG A 158 9.62 19.96 -5.16
N HIS A 159 8.69 20.87 -4.83
CA HIS A 159 8.78 21.71 -3.63
C HIS A 159 8.81 20.84 -2.36
N GLU A 160 7.95 19.82 -2.28
CA GLU A 160 7.93 18.91 -1.13
C GLU A 160 9.21 18.08 -0.98
N LEU A 161 9.79 17.61 -2.10
CA LEU A 161 11.11 16.97 -2.14
C LEU A 161 12.22 17.89 -1.64
N ARG A 162 12.11 19.19 -1.92
CA ARG A 162 13.07 20.21 -1.48
C ARG A 162 12.81 20.74 -0.07
N ASN A 163 11.78 20.24 0.62
CA ASN A 163 11.27 20.78 1.88
C ASN A 163 10.88 22.27 1.79
N GLU A 164 10.54 22.75 0.60
CA GLU A 164 10.05 24.10 0.40
C GLU A 164 8.57 24.16 0.81
N VAL A 165 8.16 25.27 1.44
CA VAL A 165 6.78 25.47 1.90
C VAL A 165 5.96 25.98 0.73
N ASP A 166 5.14 25.11 0.14
CA ASP A 166 4.06 25.53 -0.74
C ASP A 166 2.72 25.04 -0.18
N ASP A 167 1.79 25.98 0.02
CA ASP A 167 0.43 25.70 0.48
C ASP A 167 -0.49 25.27 -0.68
N VAL A 168 -0.06 25.46 -1.93
CA VAL A 168 -0.81 25.14 -3.13
C VAL A 168 -0.57 23.67 -3.52
N GLY A 169 -1.63 22.88 -3.58
CA GLY A 169 -1.60 21.52 -4.18
C GLY A 169 -1.62 20.34 -3.20
N ALA A 170 -1.57 20.57 -1.88
CA ALA A 170 -1.55 19.49 -0.88
C ALA A 170 -2.77 18.54 -0.97
N GLU A 171 -3.98 19.07 -1.20
CA GLU A 171 -5.20 18.25 -1.34
C GLU A 171 -5.20 17.39 -2.60
N LEU A 172 -4.69 17.92 -3.73
CA LEU A 172 -4.56 17.16 -4.97
C LEU A 172 -3.46 16.10 -4.85
N LEU A 173 -2.33 16.43 -4.22
CA LEU A 173 -1.27 15.49 -3.88
C LEU A 173 -1.79 14.35 -3.00
N ALA A 174 -2.53 14.65 -1.93
CA ALA A 174 -3.07 13.61 -1.04
C ALA A 174 -3.96 12.59 -1.75
N ARG A 175 -4.74 13.02 -2.76
CA ARG A 175 -5.55 12.12 -3.59
C ARG A 175 -4.70 11.19 -4.48
N LEU A 176 -3.52 11.64 -4.91
CA LEU A 176 -2.62 10.91 -5.81
C LEU A 176 -1.58 10.06 -5.07
N ILE A 177 -1.30 10.39 -3.82
CA ILE A 177 -0.44 9.59 -2.95
C ILE A 177 -1.13 8.27 -2.61
N GLY A 178 -2.42 8.29 -2.28
CA GLY A 178 -3.17 7.10 -1.83
C GLY A 178 -2.56 6.43 -0.58
N PRO A 179 -3.11 5.32 -0.09
CA PRO A 179 -2.54 4.58 1.03
C PRO A 179 -1.56 3.58 0.44
N THR A 180 -0.43 4.12 0.01
CA THR A 180 0.75 3.29 -0.17
C THR A 180 1.29 2.92 1.20
N PRO A 181 1.45 1.61 1.48
CA PRO A 181 2.44 1.15 2.44
C PRO A 181 3.75 1.83 2.15
N SER A 182 4.27 2.55 3.12
CA SER A 182 5.67 2.97 3.08
C SER A 182 6.30 2.62 4.41
N VAL A 183 6.40 1.33 4.71
CA VAL A 183 7.38 0.91 5.70
C VAL A 183 8.76 1.16 5.09
N GLY A 184 9.59 1.92 5.80
CA GLY A 184 11.01 2.14 5.52
C GLY A 184 11.42 2.97 4.30
N GLY A 185 10.57 3.10 3.27
CA GLY A 185 11.02 3.61 1.96
C GLY A 185 11.43 5.08 1.94
N MET A 186 12.75 5.34 1.91
CA MET A 186 13.36 6.64 1.62
C MET A 186 12.94 7.24 0.26
N ILE A 187 12.39 6.41 -0.63
CA ILE A 187 11.98 6.79 -1.99
C ILE A 187 10.49 7.16 -1.97
N PRO A 188 10.15 8.43 -2.28
CA PRO A 188 8.76 8.87 -2.42
C PRO A 188 8.04 8.10 -3.53
N LYS A 189 6.78 7.75 -3.27
CA LYS A 189 5.96 6.98 -4.20
C LYS A 189 4.56 7.58 -4.35
N LEU A 190 3.93 7.36 -5.49
CA LEU A 190 2.56 7.76 -5.79
C LEU A 190 1.81 6.57 -6.42
N LEU A 191 0.51 6.46 -6.17
CA LEU A 191 -0.35 5.50 -6.87
C LEU A 191 -1.07 6.25 -7.97
N VAL A 192 -0.78 5.92 -9.22
CA VAL A 192 -1.33 6.62 -10.38
C VAL A 192 -1.68 5.64 -11.49
N ALA A 193 -2.46 6.10 -12.46
CA ALA A 193 -2.70 5.40 -13.70
C ALA A 193 -1.89 6.05 -14.83
N ILE A 194 -1.23 5.26 -15.68
CA ILE A 194 -0.51 5.73 -16.88
C ILE A 194 -1.10 5.11 -18.14
N PRO A 195 -0.97 5.72 -19.33
CA PRO A 195 -1.41 5.09 -20.57
C PRO A 195 -0.67 3.75 -20.77
N ASP A 196 -1.42 2.68 -21.02
CA ASP A 196 -0.85 1.36 -21.26
C ASP A 196 -0.17 1.32 -22.64
N ALA A 197 1.15 1.48 -22.61
CA ALA A 197 1.96 1.60 -23.80
C ALA A 197 3.36 1.03 -23.55
N PRO A 198 4.03 0.48 -24.59
CA PRO A 198 5.42 0.04 -24.48
C PRO A 198 6.35 1.19 -24.06
N GLU A 199 6.10 2.39 -24.57
CA GLU A 199 6.79 3.61 -24.17
C GLU A 199 5.83 4.56 -23.47
N TRP A 200 6.29 5.10 -22.34
CA TRP A 200 5.57 6.08 -21.56
C TRP A 200 6.23 7.47 -21.69
N ASP A 201 5.38 8.49 -21.85
CA ASP A 201 5.76 9.89 -22.10
C ASP A 201 5.64 10.79 -20.87
N GLY A 202 5.37 10.21 -19.70
CA GLY A 202 5.23 10.95 -18.45
C GLY A 202 3.81 11.39 -18.10
N ARG A 203 2.81 11.14 -18.96
CA ARG A 203 1.41 11.38 -18.63
C ARG A 203 0.89 10.42 -17.57
N PHE A 204 0.17 10.92 -16.58
CA PHE A 204 -0.53 10.09 -15.60
C PHE A 204 -1.85 10.73 -15.19
N ALA A 205 -2.72 9.93 -14.60
CA ALA A 205 -4.03 10.30 -14.09
C ALA A 205 -4.22 9.70 -12.68
N PRO A 206 -5.29 10.10 -11.95
CA PRO A 206 -5.62 9.48 -10.68
C PRO A 206 -5.78 7.96 -10.80
N PRO A 207 -5.50 7.20 -9.73
CA PRO A 207 -5.65 5.76 -9.76
C PRO A 207 -7.14 5.39 -9.92
N GLY A 208 -7.40 4.30 -10.65
CA GLY A 208 -8.72 3.87 -11.09
C GLY A 208 -9.15 4.42 -12.45
N THR A 209 -8.41 5.36 -13.06
CA THR A 209 -8.74 5.93 -14.37
C THR A 209 -8.73 4.87 -15.47
N PRO A 210 -9.82 4.69 -16.23
CA PRO A 210 -9.92 3.65 -17.26
C PRO A 210 -9.11 3.94 -18.51
N ASN A 211 -9.21 5.16 -19.01
CA ASN A 211 -8.63 5.57 -20.27
C ASN A 211 -8.09 6.99 -20.17
N MET A 212 -7.04 7.26 -20.95
CA MET A 212 -6.44 8.58 -21.15
C MET A 212 -6.19 8.77 -22.63
N ASP A 213 -6.81 9.78 -23.24
CA ASP A 213 -6.74 10.06 -24.69
C ASP A 213 -7.10 8.82 -25.53
N ASP A 214 -8.25 8.21 -25.21
CA ASP A 214 -8.77 6.97 -25.83
C ASP A 214 -7.85 5.74 -25.73
N ARG A 215 -6.82 5.80 -24.88
CA ARG A 215 -5.94 4.66 -24.59
C ARG A 215 -6.28 4.07 -23.22
N PRO A 216 -6.36 2.74 -23.07
CA PRO A 216 -6.44 2.09 -21.77
C PRO A 216 -5.30 2.52 -20.84
N CYS A 217 -5.58 2.62 -19.55
CA CYS A 217 -4.56 2.88 -18.55
C CYS A 217 -4.19 1.62 -17.76
N THR A 218 -2.94 1.55 -17.31
CA THR A 218 -2.48 0.60 -16.30
C THR A 218 -2.17 1.30 -14.98
N GLU A 219 -2.39 0.60 -13.88
CA GLU A 219 -2.13 1.08 -12.52
C GLU A 219 -0.66 0.87 -12.17
N VAL A 220 0.00 1.92 -11.67
CA VAL A 220 1.44 1.88 -11.35
C VAL A 220 1.73 2.45 -9.97
N VAL A 221 2.80 1.94 -9.37
CA VAL A 221 3.53 2.64 -8.32
C VAL A 221 4.57 3.51 -9.01
N LEU A 222 4.38 4.83 -8.94
CA LEU A 222 5.31 5.81 -9.48
C LEU A 222 6.30 6.21 -8.39
N LYS A 223 7.55 5.75 -8.52
CA LYS A 223 8.66 6.09 -7.63
C LYS A 223 9.38 7.32 -8.14
N ILE A 224 9.76 8.21 -7.22
CA ILE A 224 10.43 9.47 -7.54
C ILE A 224 11.81 9.46 -6.89
N GLU A 225 12.85 9.76 -7.67
CA GLU A 225 14.22 9.67 -7.20
C GLU A 225 14.50 10.73 -6.13
N PRO A 226 14.92 10.34 -4.91
CA PRO A 226 15.31 11.29 -3.88
C PRO A 226 16.64 11.95 -4.23
N MET A 227 16.84 13.19 -3.78
CA MET A 227 18.06 13.96 -4.07
C MET A 227 19.31 13.32 -3.43
N GLU A 228 19.12 12.68 -2.28
CA GLU A 228 20.17 12.06 -1.47
C GLU A 228 20.73 10.78 -2.11
N TYR A 229 19.95 10.11 -2.97
CA TYR A 229 20.32 8.82 -3.59
C TYR A 229 20.21 8.88 -5.12
N ARG A 230 21.01 9.75 -5.73
CA ARG A 230 21.07 9.88 -7.19
C ARG A 230 21.41 8.55 -7.87
N GLY A 231 20.63 8.17 -8.87
CA GLY A 231 20.82 6.94 -9.64
C GLY A 231 20.13 5.71 -9.02
N VAL A 232 19.50 5.83 -7.85
CA VAL A 232 18.84 4.69 -7.20
C VAL A 232 17.71 4.09 -8.05
N LEU A 233 16.96 4.92 -8.79
CA LEU A 233 15.90 4.41 -9.66
C LEU A 233 16.44 3.77 -10.94
N THR A 234 17.60 4.26 -11.42
CA THR A 234 18.30 3.61 -12.53
C THR A 234 18.84 2.24 -12.11
N LEU A 235 19.40 2.15 -10.89
CA LEU A 235 19.83 0.89 -10.29
C LEU A 235 18.64 -0.06 -10.11
N GLU A 236 17.50 0.43 -9.63
CA GLU A 236 16.30 -0.40 -9.46
C GLU A 236 15.80 -0.96 -10.80
N ALA A 237 15.69 -0.12 -11.84
CA ALA A 237 15.30 -0.57 -13.19
C ALA A 237 16.28 -1.63 -13.73
N PHE A 238 17.58 -1.40 -13.60
CA PHE A 238 18.60 -2.38 -13.99
C PHE A 238 18.46 -3.72 -13.23
N CYS A 239 18.17 -3.66 -11.94
CA CYS A 239 17.91 -4.84 -11.12
C CYS A 239 16.66 -5.59 -11.60
N LEU A 240 15.56 -4.90 -11.92
CA LEU A 240 14.36 -5.52 -12.49
C LEU A 240 14.66 -6.23 -13.82
N ASP A 241 15.41 -5.61 -14.71
CA ASP A 241 15.87 -6.21 -15.97
C ASP A 241 16.77 -7.44 -15.75
N LEU A 242 17.66 -7.38 -14.76
CA LEU A 242 18.48 -8.53 -14.37
C LEU A 242 17.63 -9.68 -13.85
N HIS A 243 16.67 -9.40 -12.96
CA HIS A 243 15.75 -10.41 -12.44
C HIS A 243 14.93 -11.04 -13.56
N HIS A 244 14.41 -10.25 -14.50
CA HIS A 244 13.68 -10.76 -15.67
C HIS A 244 14.55 -11.73 -16.50
N ARG A 245 15.79 -11.33 -16.82
CA ARG A 245 16.74 -12.18 -17.57
C ARG A 245 17.12 -13.47 -16.83
N LEU A 246 17.07 -13.48 -15.51
CA LEU A 246 17.29 -14.65 -14.67
C LEU A 246 16.02 -15.50 -14.45
N GLY A 247 14.94 -15.20 -15.17
CA GLY A 247 13.69 -15.95 -15.16
C GLY A 247 12.86 -15.73 -13.89
N PHE A 248 12.97 -14.59 -13.24
CA PHE A 248 12.04 -14.17 -12.19
C PHE A 248 10.82 -13.48 -12.81
N GLU A 249 9.66 -13.69 -12.21
CA GLU A 249 8.49 -12.86 -12.47
C GLU A 249 8.71 -11.47 -11.86
N VAL A 250 8.73 -10.46 -12.72
CA VAL A 250 8.84 -9.05 -12.34
C VAL A 250 7.80 -8.22 -13.08
N PRO A 251 7.28 -7.16 -12.46
CA PRO A 251 6.33 -6.26 -13.12
C PRO A 251 6.98 -5.51 -14.30
N ARG A 252 6.14 -5.10 -15.27
CA ARG A 252 6.57 -4.11 -16.27
C ARG A 252 6.97 -2.82 -15.57
N HIS A 253 7.95 -2.12 -16.14
CA HIS A 253 8.44 -0.89 -15.56
C HIS A 253 8.92 0.09 -16.63
N TRP A 254 8.89 1.38 -16.29
CA TRP A 254 9.26 2.49 -17.18
C TRP A 254 10.09 3.52 -16.41
N LEU A 255 11.36 3.65 -16.80
CA LEU A 255 12.27 4.68 -16.28
C LEU A 255 12.24 5.91 -17.21
N ARG A 256 11.99 7.09 -16.63
CA ARG A 256 11.92 8.36 -17.37
C ARG A 256 12.47 9.52 -16.56
N ILE A 257 12.82 10.59 -17.27
CA ILE A 257 13.04 11.92 -16.70
C ILE A 257 11.84 12.78 -17.10
N ILE A 258 11.13 13.31 -16.11
CA ILE A 258 9.96 14.18 -16.31
C ILE A 258 10.21 15.46 -15.53
N ASP A 259 10.16 16.61 -16.21
CA ASP A 259 10.40 17.92 -15.60
C ASP A 259 11.66 17.95 -14.71
N GLY A 260 12.74 17.32 -15.20
CA GLY A 260 14.03 17.24 -14.50
C GLY A 260 14.11 16.25 -13.33
N MET A 261 13.06 15.49 -13.04
CA MET A 261 13.04 14.45 -12.00
C MET A 261 13.13 13.06 -12.62
N THR A 262 14.06 12.23 -12.13
CA THR A 262 14.10 10.80 -12.47
C THR A 262 12.93 10.10 -11.78
N VAL A 263 12.14 9.36 -12.55
CA VAL A 263 11.00 8.59 -12.04
C VAL A 263 10.99 7.18 -12.61
N LEU A 264 10.47 6.24 -11.82
CA LEU A 264 10.29 4.84 -12.20
C LEU A 264 8.84 4.45 -11.94
N ALA A 265 8.07 4.25 -13.02
CA ALA A 265 6.75 3.66 -12.92
C ALA A 265 6.89 2.12 -12.91
N VAL A 266 6.29 1.46 -11.92
CA VAL A 266 6.27 0.00 -11.80
C VAL A 266 4.83 -0.47 -11.82
N GLU A 267 4.48 -1.36 -12.74
CA GLU A 267 3.14 -1.91 -12.84
C GLU A 267 2.72 -2.62 -11.55
N ARG A 268 1.49 -2.33 -11.12
CA ARG A 268 0.89 -2.94 -9.95
C ARG A 268 0.41 -4.35 -10.26
N PHE A 269 1.01 -5.33 -9.59
CA PHE A 269 0.58 -6.73 -9.67
C PHE A 269 -0.57 -7.08 -8.71
N ASP A 270 -1.01 -6.13 -7.87
CA ASP A 270 -2.17 -6.25 -6.99
C ASP A 270 -3.46 -5.71 -7.63
N ARG A 271 -3.48 -5.64 -8.96
CA ARG A 271 -4.60 -5.23 -9.79
C ARG A 271 -4.77 -6.23 -10.94
N THR A 272 -6.00 -6.63 -11.19
CA THR A 272 -6.37 -7.41 -12.38
C THR A 272 -6.35 -6.53 -13.63
N PRO A 273 -6.38 -7.10 -14.85
CA PRO A 273 -6.56 -6.31 -16.08
C PRO A 273 -7.84 -5.46 -16.09
N GLU A 274 -8.89 -5.91 -15.41
CA GLU A 274 -10.12 -5.12 -15.21
C GLU A 274 -10.02 -4.10 -14.07
N ARG A 275 -8.81 -3.88 -13.52
CA ARG A 275 -8.49 -2.94 -12.43
C ARG A 275 -9.16 -3.26 -11.09
N ARG A 276 -9.63 -4.50 -10.92
CA ARG A 276 -10.11 -4.99 -9.62
C ARG A 276 -8.91 -5.24 -8.69
N PRO A 277 -9.00 -4.85 -7.41
CA PRO A 277 -7.93 -5.12 -6.47
C PRO A 277 -7.80 -6.61 -6.19
N VAL A 278 -6.56 -7.08 -6.07
CA VAL A 278 -6.22 -8.44 -5.65
C VAL A 278 -5.80 -8.38 -4.18
N PRO A 279 -6.28 -9.29 -3.31
CA PRO A 279 -5.78 -9.36 -1.93
C PRO A 279 -4.27 -9.64 -1.93
N LEU A 280 -3.53 -8.75 -1.27
CA LEU A 280 -2.06 -8.82 -1.19
C LEU A 280 -1.64 -8.33 0.18
N GLU A 281 -0.88 -9.14 0.91
CA GLU A 281 -0.41 -8.83 2.26
C GLU A 281 1.09 -9.09 2.40
N SER A 282 1.80 -8.23 3.13
CA SER A 282 3.22 -8.42 3.40
C SER A 282 3.46 -9.53 4.43
N LEU A 283 4.62 -10.19 4.36
CA LEU A 283 4.99 -11.19 5.36
C LEU A 283 5.11 -10.59 6.76
N PHE A 284 5.49 -9.30 6.87
CA PHE A 284 5.49 -8.58 8.14
C PHE A 284 4.10 -8.60 8.79
N SER A 285 3.07 -8.16 8.04
CA SER A 285 1.70 -8.11 8.54
C SER A 285 1.21 -9.50 8.96
N VAL A 286 1.42 -10.52 8.12
CA VAL A 286 1.02 -11.90 8.42
C VAL A 286 1.71 -12.42 9.68
N PHE A 287 3.02 -12.23 9.81
CA PHE A 287 3.79 -12.73 10.96
C PHE A 287 3.42 -12.00 12.26
N ALA A 288 3.21 -10.69 12.20
CA ALA A 288 2.81 -9.88 13.35
C ALA A 288 1.41 -10.25 13.89
N VAL A 289 0.51 -10.70 13.02
CA VAL A 289 -0.80 -11.24 13.43
C VAL A 289 -0.63 -12.57 14.16
N GLY A 290 0.19 -13.47 13.62
CA GLY A 290 0.39 -14.82 14.16
C GLY A 290 1.27 -14.90 15.41
N ASP A 291 2.07 -13.88 15.71
CA ASP A 291 3.03 -13.88 16.81
C ASP A 291 2.97 -12.60 17.64
N ARG A 292 2.72 -12.76 18.95
CA ARG A 292 2.62 -11.64 19.88
C ARG A 292 3.94 -10.96 20.24
N TYR A 293 5.05 -11.64 20.00
CA TYR A 293 6.39 -11.15 20.32
C TYR A 293 7.07 -10.47 19.12
N PHE A 294 6.46 -10.56 17.94
CA PHE A 294 6.96 -9.95 16.73
C PHE A 294 6.58 -8.46 16.71
N GLN A 295 7.57 -7.56 16.55
CA GLN A 295 7.37 -6.11 16.69
C GLN A 295 7.99 -5.30 15.54
N GLU A 296 9.07 -5.77 14.91
CA GLU A 296 9.79 -5.05 13.86
C GLU A 296 10.03 -5.91 12.60
N THR A 297 10.30 -5.24 11.47
CA THR A 297 10.52 -5.87 10.16
C THR A 297 11.83 -6.67 10.05
N ALA A 298 12.76 -6.48 10.99
CA ALA A 298 14.08 -7.10 11.02
C ALA A 298 14.21 -8.21 12.08
N ASP A 299 13.12 -8.58 12.76
CA ASP A 299 13.10 -9.55 13.87
C ASP A 299 13.37 -11.01 13.46
N VAL A 300 13.63 -11.30 12.18
CA VAL A 300 13.79 -12.67 11.69
C VAL A 300 15.00 -12.85 10.80
N ASP A 301 15.68 -13.97 11.00
CA ASP A 301 16.64 -14.49 10.05
C ASP A 301 15.96 -15.34 8.95
N LEU A 302 16.72 -15.72 7.93
CA LEU A 302 16.22 -16.51 6.80
C LEU A 302 15.67 -17.88 7.23
N ALA A 303 16.26 -18.51 8.26
CA ALA A 303 15.82 -19.81 8.72
C ALA A 303 14.44 -19.72 9.37
N GLU A 304 14.22 -18.68 10.18
CA GLU A 304 12.94 -18.38 10.81
C GLU A 304 11.87 -18.02 9.77
N VAL A 305 12.21 -17.27 8.71
CA VAL A 305 11.30 -17.05 7.57
C VAL A 305 10.87 -18.39 6.96
N GLY A 306 11.81 -19.30 6.71
CA GLY A 306 11.51 -20.62 6.14
C GLY A 306 10.60 -21.48 7.04
N HIS A 307 10.84 -21.46 8.35
CA HIS A 307 10.01 -22.15 9.34
C HIS A 307 8.58 -21.59 9.38
N ARG A 308 8.44 -20.26 9.38
CA ARG A 308 7.13 -19.59 9.38
C ARG A 308 6.33 -19.86 8.11
N ILE A 309 6.98 -19.84 6.94
CA ILE A 309 6.34 -20.20 5.66
C ILE A 309 5.84 -21.65 5.69
N THR A 310 6.61 -22.58 6.27
CA THR A 310 6.20 -23.98 6.43
C THR A 310 4.95 -24.11 7.30
N ARG A 311 4.87 -23.34 8.40
CA ARG A 311 3.67 -23.28 9.25
C ARG A 311 2.47 -22.65 8.53
N LEU A 312 2.69 -21.59 7.75
CA LEU A 312 1.61 -20.96 6.98
C LEU A 312 0.96 -21.94 6.00
N GLY A 313 1.74 -22.84 5.40
CA GLY A 313 1.19 -23.90 4.54
C GLY A 313 0.24 -24.88 5.22
N GLN A 314 0.12 -24.86 6.56
CA GLN A 314 -0.86 -25.67 7.30
C GLN A 314 -2.24 -25.03 7.35
N VAL A 315 -2.33 -23.71 7.15
CA VAL A 315 -3.57 -22.94 7.25
C VAL A 315 -3.91 -22.18 5.97
N CYS A 316 -2.99 -22.16 5.00
CA CYS A 316 -3.12 -21.51 3.70
C CYS A 316 -2.92 -22.53 2.58
N ASN A 317 -3.58 -22.31 1.44
CA ASN A 317 -3.35 -23.09 0.22
C ASN A 317 -2.03 -22.67 -0.45
N LEU A 318 -0.90 -23.07 0.15
CA LEU A 318 0.44 -22.68 -0.25
C LEU A 318 1.27 -23.91 -0.68
N ASP A 319 1.85 -23.86 -1.87
CA ASP A 319 2.93 -24.79 -2.21
C ASP A 319 4.20 -24.36 -1.46
N VAL A 320 4.42 -24.95 -0.30
CA VAL A 320 5.56 -24.65 0.59
C VAL A 320 6.88 -24.86 -0.14
N GLY A 321 7.02 -25.94 -0.91
CA GLY A 321 8.25 -26.28 -1.61
C GLY A 321 8.61 -25.24 -2.68
N ALA A 322 7.64 -24.92 -3.54
CA ALA A 322 7.82 -23.90 -4.57
C ALA A 322 8.07 -22.51 -3.96
N THR A 323 7.37 -22.17 -2.89
CA THR A 323 7.50 -20.87 -2.20
C THR A 323 8.87 -20.71 -1.57
N LEU A 324 9.35 -21.70 -0.81
CA LEU A 324 10.68 -21.68 -0.21
C LEU A 324 11.78 -21.61 -1.28
N HIS A 325 11.62 -22.34 -2.39
CA HIS A 325 12.55 -22.27 -3.50
C HIS A 325 12.58 -20.88 -4.15
N ALA A 326 11.41 -20.25 -4.37
CA ALA A 326 11.32 -18.89 -4.91
C ALA A 326 11.94 -17.85 -3.96
N LEU A 327 11.67 -17.94 -2.66
CA LEU A 327 12.27 -17.07 -1.64
C LEU A 327 13.79 -17.23 -1.59
N TYR A 328 14.29 -18.46 -1.60
CA TYR A 328 15.73 -18.73 -1.59
C TYR A 328 16.43 -18.17 -2.83
N ARG A 329 15.83 -18.32 -4.02
CA ARG A 329 16.33 -17.70 -5.26
C ARG A 329 16.42 -16.18 -5.15
N ARG A 330 15.40 -15.53 -4.59
CA ARG A 330 15.41 -14.07 -4.36
C ARG A 330 16.49 -13.64 -3.38
N PHE A 331 16.65 -14.39 -2.29
CA PHE A 331 17.70 -14.14 -1.29
C PHE A 331 19.12 -14.26 -1.88
N LEU A 332 19.39 -15.31 -2.67
CA LEU A 332 20.68 -15.47 -3.34
C LEU A 332 20.97 -14.28 -4.27
N LEU A 333 19.98 -13.84 -5.03
CA LEU A 333 20.17 -12.70 -5.92
C LEU A 333 20.40 -11.41 -5.14
N ALA A 334 19.63 -11.16 -4.07
CA ALA A 334 19.86 -10.02 -3.19
C ALA A 334 21.26 -10.01 -2.58
N PHE A 335 21.77 -11.18 -2.17
CA PHE A 335 23.14 -11.34 -1.69
C PHE A 335 24.16 -10.97 -2.77
N PHE A 336 24.02 -11.50 -4.00
CA PHE A 336 24.94 -11.23 -5.10
C PHE A 336 24.87 -9.80 -5.64
N THR A 337 23.71 -9.14 -5.56
CA THR A 337 23.54 -7.74 -5.97
C THR A 337 23.82 -6.75 -4.84
N GLY A 338 24.12 -7.23 -3.62
CA GLY A 338 24.31 -6.37 -2.45
C GLY A 338 23.05 -5.63 -2.00
N ASN A 339 21.86 -6.19 -2.26
CA ASN A 339 20.61 -5.62 -1.76
C ASN A 339 20.46 -5.88 -0.25
N GLY A 340 20.92 -4.93 0.56
CA GLY A 340 20.84 -4.98 2.02
C GLY A 340 19.46 -4.66 2.61
N ASP A 341 18.47 -4.29 1.78
CA ASP A 341 17.15 -3.82 2.22
C ASP A 341 16.03 -4.84 1.98
N GLN A 342 16.36 -6.14 1.89
CA GLN A 342 15.35 -7.19 1.71
C GLN A 342 14.65 -7.56 3.03
N HIS A 343 13.83 -6.65 3.55
CA HIS A 343 13.02 -6.85 4.77
C HIS A 343 11.64 -7.47 4.48
N LEU A 344 10.90 -7.87 5.52
CA LEU A 344 9.62 -8.58 5.39
C LEU A 344 8.50 -7.80 4.70
N GLU A 345 8.55 -6.47 4.67
CA GLU A 345 7.60 -5.65 3.90
C GLU A 345 7.86 -5.68 2.39
N ASN A 346 9.06 -6.11 1.95
CA ASN A 346 9.41 -6.31 0.53
C ASN A 346 9.04 -7.72 0.03
N LEU A 347 8.43 -8.54 0.90
CA LEU A 347 7.92 -9.87 0.59
C LEU A 347 6.42 -9.88 0.86
N SER A 348 5.64 -10.36 -0.09
CA SER A 348 4.18 -10.37 0.02
C SER A 348 3.60 -11.65 -0.55
N SER A 349 2.41 -12.02 -0.07
CA SER A 349 1.61 -13.14 -0.54
C SER A 349 0.27 -12.63 -1.06
N PHE A 350 -0.19 -13.22 -2.16
CA PHE A 350 -1.59 -13.10 -2.56
C PHE A 350 -2.48 -13.85 -1.56
N GLY A 351 -3.63 -13.26 -1.23
CA GLY A 351 -4.58 -13.77 -0.25
C GLY A 351 -5.91 -14.22 -0.83
#